data_AF-D9QFC9-F1
#
_entry.id   AF-D9QFC9-F1
#
_cell.length_a   1.000
_cell.length_b   1.000
_cell.length_c   1.000
_cell.angle_alpha   90.00
_cell.angle_beta   90.00
_cell.angle_gamma   90.00
#
_symmetry.space_group_name_H-M   'P 1'
#
loop_
_entity.id
_entity.type
_entity.pdbx_description
1 polymer ?
#
loop_
_entity_poly.entity_id
_entity_poly.type
_entity_poly.pdbx_seq_one_letter_code
_entity_poly.pdbx_strand_id
1 'polypeptide(L)'
;MIGHIKRRLGQYGAAWVGAFLLAGLAILIGAAFDDLIVTTDRVLPVMLALSVLALGVGVIATLVSTETVGTKLVIVALALVLVLPLMWAPVAAAVVIAFFADRSIEYSQVYAGFQIGVSELLYPLDEWVRSGAVFGSVWTLFQGVASVVGFISALSNIWPLLRRAFGAEPATAL
;
A
#
# COMPACT_ATOMS: atom_id res chain seq x y z
N MET A 1 11.92 16.51 14.77
CA MET A 1 11.97 16.50 13.29
C MET A 1 12.34 15.14 12.69
N ILE A 2 13.63 14.79 12.50
CA ILE A 2 14.00 13.60 11.67
C ILE A 2 13.52 12.27 12.25
N GLY A 3 13.52 12.13 13.58
CA GLY A 3 13.01 10.95 14.27
C GLY A 3 11.49 10.76 14.10
N HIS A 4 10.73 11.87 14.06
CA HIS A 4 9.28 11.81 13.82
C HIS A 4 8.98 11.34 12.40
N ILE A 5 9.68 11.89 11.40
CA ILE A 5 9.55 11.50 10.00
C ILE A 5 9.90 10.02 9.82
N LYS A 6 11.02 9.56 10.39
CA LYS A 6 11.41 8.14 10.36
C LYS A 6 10.35 7.22 10.97
N ARG A 7 9.76 7.62 12.10
CA ARG A 7 8.67 6.86 12.73
C ARG A 7 7.42 6.79 11.84
N ARG A 8 7.05 7.89 11.17
CA ARG A 8 5.90 7.91 10.25
C ARG A 8 6.12 7.05 9.01
N LEU A 9 7.32 7.10 8.42
CA LEU A 9 7.71 6.17 7.36
C LEU A 9 7.65 4.71 7.84
N GLY A 10 8.01 4.47 9.10
CA GLY A 10 7.87 3.15 9.72
C GLY A 10 6.42 2.67 9.79
N GLN A 11 5.53 3.52 10.31
CA GLN A 11 4.09 3.24 10.39
C GLN A 11 3.47 3.05 9.01
N TYR A 12 3.93 3.81 8.02
CA TYR A 12 3.50 3.67 6.64
C TYR A 12 3.85 2.29 6.07
N GLY A 13 5.10 1.85 6.21
CA GLY A 13 5.51 0.52 5.76
C GLY A 13 4.73 -0.60 6.44
N ALA A 14 4.47 -0.46 7.75
CA ALA A 14 3.62 -1.39 8.47
C ALA A 14 2.17 -1.39 7.97
N ALA A 15 1.59 -0.22 7.68
CA ALA A 15 0.25 -0.10 7.12
C ALA A 15 0.15 -0.73 5.73
N TRP A 16 1.19 -0.56 4.90
CA TRP A 16 1.28 -1.18 3.58
C TRP A 16 1.25 -2.72 3.69
N VAL A 17 2.10 -3.30 4.54
CA VAL A 17 2.11 -4.76 4.76
C VAL A 17 0.79 -5.24 5.35
N GLY A 18 0.27 -4.52 6.35
CA GLY A 18 -0.99 -4.85 6.98
C GLY A 18 -2.13 -4.89 5.95
N ALA A 19 -2.24 -3.87 5.11
CA ALA A 19 -3.25 -3.82 4.06
C ALA A 19 -3.08 -4.94 3.02
N PHE A 20 -1.84 -5.23 2.60
CA PHE A 20 -1.55 -6.35 1.69
C PHE A 20 -1.96 -7.70 2.29
N LEU A 21 -1.51 -8.01 3.50
CA LEU A 21 -1.78 -9.30 4.16
C LEU A 21 -3.25 -9.46 4.52
N LEU A 22 -3.89 -8.41 5.06
CA LEU A 22 -5.30 -8.46 5.44
C LEU A 22 -6.21 -8.59 4.21
N ALA A 23 -5.92 -7.86 3.14
CA ALA A 23 -6.67 -7.99 1.89
C ALA A 23 -6.49 -9.39 1.30
N GLY A 24 -5.25 -9.87 1.24
CA GLY A 24 -4.95 -11.20 0.73
C GLY A 24 -5.64 -12.31 1.53
N LEU A 25 -5.59 -12.23 2.86
CA LEU A 25 -6.26 -13.18 3.74
C LEU A 25 -7.78 -13.13 3.56
N ALA A 26 -8.39 -11.94 3.52
CA ALA A 26 -9.82 -11.78 3.32
C ALA A 26 -10.28 -12.33 1.96
N ILE A 27 -9.51 -12.10 0.89
CA ILE A 27 -9.78 -12.64 -0.44
C ILE A 27 -9.67 -14.16 -0.45
N LEU A 28 -8.60 -14.73 0.12
CA LEU A 28 -8.41 -16.19 0.17
C LEU A 28 -9.50 -16.89 0.98
N ILE A 29 -9.88 -16.33 2.13
CA ILE A 29 -10.98 -16.86 2.94
C ILE A 29 -12.29 -16.76 2.16
N GLY A 30 -12.62 -15.61 1.57
CA GLY A 30 -13.87 -15.43 0.84
C GLY A 30 -13.96 -16.31 -0.42
N ALA A 31 -12.85 -16.51 -1.12
CA ALA A 31 -12.77 -17.37 -2.30
C ALA A 31 -13.00 -18.86 -1.99
N ALA A 32 -12.92 -19.26 -0.72
CA ALA A 32 -13.34 -20.61 -0.30
C ALA A 32 -14.87 -20.79 -0.32
N PHE A 33 -15.64 -19.70 -0.41
CA PHE A 33 -17.10 -19.70 -0.34
C PHE A 33 -17.79 -19.08 -1.56
N ASP A 34 -17.06 -18.35 -2.41
CA ASP A 34 -17.61 -17.65 -3.58
C ASP A 34 -16.56 -17.52 -4.71
N ASP A 35 -16.94 -17.04 -5.89
CA ASP A 35 -16.01 -16.76 -6.98
C ASP A 35 -14.95 -15.74 -6.54
N LEU A 36 -13.70 -15.97 -6.97
CA LEU A 36 -12.56 -15.15 -6.59
C LEU A 36 -12.73 -13.68 -6.98
N ILE A 37 -13.26 -13.41 -8.17
CA ILE A 37 -13.43 -12.04 -8.68
C ILE A 37 -14.57 -11.35 -7.91
N VAL A 38 -15.67 -12.06 -7.67
CA VAL A 38 -16.80 -11.56 -6.87
C VAL A 38 -16.35 -11.23 -5.44
N THR A 39 -15.56 -12.11 -4.82
CA THR A 39 -14.98 -11.87 -3.49
C THR A 39 -14.06 -10.65 -3.51
N THR A 40 -13.19 -10.56 -4.53
CA THR A 40 -12.26 -9.44 -4.71
C THR A 40 -13.00 -8.11 -4.79
N ASP A 41 -14.09 -8.04 -5.56
CA ASP A 41 -14.92 -6.83 -5.70
C ASP A 41 -15.64 -6.44 -4.41
N ARG A 42 -15.84 -7.36 -3.46
CA ARG A 42 -16.39 -7.05 -2.13
C ARG A 42 -15.31 -6.60 -1.16
N VAL A 43 -14.13 -7.21 -1.20
CA VAL A 43 -13.04 -6.94 -0.25
C VAL A 43 -12.30 -5.64 -0.59
N LEU A 44 -11.99 -5.42 -1.87
CA LEU A 44 -11.14 -4.29 -2.29
C LEU A 44 -11.70 -2.92 -1.88
N PRO A 45 -12.99 -2.58 -2.06
CA PRO A 45 -13.51 -1.26 -1.66
C PRO A 45 -13.31 -0.98 -0.17
N VAL A 46 -13.55 -1.99 0.67
CA VAL A 46 -13.37 -1.89 2.12
C VAL A 46 -11.90 -1.68 2.45
N MET A 47 -11.01 -2.48 1.86
CA MET A 47 -9.58 -2.39 2.13
C MET A 47 -8.95 -1.09 1.61
N LEU A 48 -9.38 -0.59 0.46
CA LEU A 48 -8.98 0.72 -0.07
C LEU A 48 -9.41 1.85 0.87
N ALA A 49 -10.66 1.83 1.35
CA ALA A 49 -11.16 2.81 2.31
C ALA A 49 -10.36 2.76 3.63
N LEU A 50 -10.10 1.57 4.16
CA LEU A 50 -9.30 1.39 5.38
C LEU A 50 -7.87 1.90 5.21
N SER A 51 -7.24 1.68 4.05
CA SER A 51 -5.90 2.22 3.74
C SER A 51 -5.88 3.75 3.79
N VAL A 52 -6.86 4.40 3.16
CA VAL A 52 -6.98 5.87 3.17
C VAL A 52 -7.24 6.39 4.58
N LEU A 53 -8.13 5.73 5.34
CA LEU A 53 -8.42 6.09 6.73
C LEU A 53 -7.18 5.95 7.63
N ALA A 54 -6.42 4.85 7.50
CA ALA A 54 -5.21 4.63 8.28
C ALA A 54 -4.17 5.74 8.03
N LEU A 55 -3.99 6.14 6.78
CA LEU A 55 -3.12 7.28 6.44
C LEU A 55 -3.67 8.59 7.00
N GLY A 56 -4.97 8.84 6.84
CA GLY A 56 -5.66 10.03 7.36
C GLY A 56 -5.50 10.19 8.87
N VAL A 57 -5.64 9.10 9.64
CA VAL A 57 -5.37 9.09 11.08
C VAL A 57 -3.93 9.49 11.39
N GLY A 58 -2.96 8.98 10.62
CA GLY A 58 -1.55 9.35 10.75
C GLY A 58 -1.28 10.84 10.50
N VAL A 59 -1.94 11.42 9.50
CA VAL A 59 -1.87 12.85 9.17
C VAL A 59 -2.50 13.69 10.27
N ILE A 60 -3.74 13.38 10.68
CA ILE A 60 -4.45 14.11 11.75
C ILE A 60 -3.64 14.08 13.05
N ALA A 61 -3.14 12.90 13.44
CA ALA A 61 -2.29 12.74 14.62
C ALA A 61 -1.01 13.60 14.54
N THR A 62 -0.51 13.86 13.34
CA THR A 62 0.64 14.76 13.12
C THR A 62 0.22 16.23 13.22
N LEU A 63 -0.92 16.60 12.67
CA LEU A 63 -1.41 17.98 12.70
C LEU A 63 -1.70 18.47 14.13
N VAL A 64 -2.22 17.60 15.00
CA VAL A 64 -2.49 17.91 16.42
C VAL A 64 -1.25 17.80 17.32
N SER A 65 -0.12 17.31 16.79
CA SER A 65 1.11 17.18 17.58
C SER A 65 1.82 18.52 17.80
N THR A 66 2.74 18.55 18.76
CA THR A 66 3.57 19.72 19.11
C THR A 66 4.77 19.92 18.16
N GLU A 67 4.86 19.17 17.07
CA GLU A 67 5.94 19.33 16.08
C GLU A 67 5.85 20.68 15.35
N THR A 68 6.98 21.11 14.80
CA THR A 68 7.08 22.36 14.03
C THR A 68 6.22 22.31 12.76
N VAL A 69 5.79 23.48 12.28
CA VAL A 69 5.00 23.62 11.03
C VAL A 69 5.73 22.96 9.85
N GLY A 70 7.05 23.13 9.75
CA GLY A 70 7.85 22.47 8.70
C GLY A 70 7.76 20.95 8.73
N THR A 71 7.78 20.34 9.92
CA THR A 71 7.63 18.88 10.07
C THR A 71 6.23 18.42 9.63
N LYS A 72 5.19 19.19 10.00
CA LYS A 72 3.80 18.90 9.60
C LYS A 72 3.63 18.96 8.08
N LEU A 73 4.15 20.00 7.43
CA LEU A 73 4.12 20.15 5.98
C LEU A 73 4.83 19.00 5.26
N VAL A 74 6.01 18.59 5.75
CA VAL A 74 6.75 17.45 5.19
C VAL A 74 5.92 16.16 5.29
N ILE A 75 5.24 15.92 6.43
CA ILE A 75 4.44 14.71 6.61
C ILE A 75 3.18 14.74 5.74
N VAL A 76 2.54 15.90 5.56
CA VAL A 76 1.40 16.05 4.64
C VAL A 76 1.85 15.80 3.21
N ALA A 77 2.96 16.40 2.77
CA ALA A 77 3.52 16.16 1.44
C ALA A 77 3.88 14.68 1.24
N LEU A 78 4.49 14.05 2.24
CA LEU A 78 4.81 12.63 2.23
C LEU A 78 3.54 11.77 2.14
N ALA A 79 2.49 12.10 2.89
CA ALA A 79 1.21 11.39 2.83
C ALA A 79 0.57 11.50 1.44
N LEU A 80 0.62 12.67 0.81
CA LEU A 80 0.12 12.85 -0.57
C LEU A 80 0.87 11.98 -1.58
N VAL A 81 2.19 11.87 -1.45
CA VAL A 81 3.01 10.99 -2.32
C VAL A 81 2.72 9.52 -2.04
N LEU A 82 2.50 9.17 -0.78
CA LEU A 82 2.40 7.80 -0.31
C LEU A 82 0.97 7.24 -0.29
N VAL A 83 -0.07 8.05 -0.50
CA VAL A 83 -1.46 7.56 -0.54
C VAL A 83 -1.64 6.52 -1.63
N LEU A 84 -1.09 6.78 -2.81
CA LEU A 84 -1.28 5.94 -3.97
C LEU A 84 -0.55 4.58 -3.82
N PRO A 85 0.73 4.53 -3.41
CA PRO A 85 1.37 3.26 -3.11
C PRO A 85 0.72 2.50 -1.94
N LEU A 86 0.08 3.17 -0.96
CA LEU A 86 -0.65 2.49 0.12
C LEU A 86 -1.95 1.86 -0.37
N MET A 87 -2.70 2.58 -1.20
CA MET A 87 -3.90 2.03 -1.84
C MET A 87 -3.56 0.89 -2.80
N TRP A 88 -2.35 0.87 -3.37
CA TRP A 88 -1.87 -0.25 -4.17
C TRP A 88 -1.68 -1.54 -3.36
N ALA A 89 -1.38 -1.49 -2.06
CA ALA A 89 -1.13 -2.67 -1.24
C ALA A 89 -2.26 -3.73 -1.29
N PRO A 90 -3.54 -3.41 -1.03
CA PRO A 90 -4.62 -4.38 -1.13
C PRO A 90 -4.87 -4.85 -2.58
N VAL A 91 -4.66 -3.97 -3.56
CA VAL A 91 -4.80 -4.31 -4.99
C VAL A 91 -3.71 -5.29 -5.42
N ALA A 92 -2.47 -5.07 -5.01
CA ALA A 92 -1.35 -5.96 -5.27
C ALA A 92 -1.60 -7.37 -4.70
N ALA A 93 -2.20 -7.47 -3.51
CA ALA A 93 -2.58 -8.76 -2.95
C ALA A 93 -3.61 -9.47 -3.86
N ALA A 94 -4.64 -8.76 -4.33
CA ALA A 94 -5.63 -9.31 -5.25
C ALA A 94 -5.00 -9.75 -6.58
N VAL A 95 -4.11 -8.94 -7.16
CA VAL A 95 -3.38 -9.26 -8.40
C VAL A 95 -2.54 -10.54 -8.23
N VAL A 96 -1.80 -10.65 -7.13
CA VAL A 96 -0.97 -11.83 -6.83
C VAL A 96 -1.84 -13.08 -6.69
N ILE A 97 -2.96 -13.00 -5.97
CA ILE A 97 -3.86 -14.13 -5.79
C ILE A 97 -4.51 -14.54 -7.12
N ALA A 98 -4.99 -13.57 -7.90
CA ALA A 98 -5.59 -13.82 -9.21
C ALA A 98 -4.61 -14.50 -10.16
N PHE A 99 -3.35 -14.06 -10.17
CA PHE A 99 -2.27 -14.71 -10.92
C PHE A 99 -2.09 -16.18 -10.52
N PHE A 100 -1.97 -16.48 -9.22
CA PHE A 100 -1.83 -17.87 -8.76
C PHE A 100 -3.08 -18.74 -8.96
N ALA A 101 -4.24 -18.11 -9.06
CA ALA A 101 -5.51 -18.78 -9.34
C ALA A 101 -5.79 -18.95 -10.85
N ASP A 102 -4.86 -18.54 -11.73
CA ASP A 102 -5.04 -18.51 -13.19
C ASP A 102 -6.32 -17.75 -13.63
N ARG A 103 -6.61 -16.65 -12.93
CA ARG A 103 -7.75 -15.77 -13.20
C ARG A 103 -7.24 -14.39 -13.57
N SER A 104 -7.82 -13.78 -14.60
CA SER A 104 -7.53 -12.38 -14.91
C SER A 104 -8.18 -11.46 -13.88
N ILE A 105 -7.35 -10.64 -13.22
CA ILE A 105 -7.82 -9.58 -12.31
C ILE A 105 -8.57 -8.48 -13.07
N GLU A 106 -8.40 -8.38 -14.39
CA GLU A 106 -9.07 -7.39 -15.25
C GLU A 106 -10.59 -7.56 -15.27
N TYR A 107 -11.11 -8.72 -14.87
CA TYR A 107 -12.54 -8.93 -14.69
C TYR A 107 -13.12 -8.30 -13.42
N SER A 108 -12.28 -7.88 -12.47
CA SER A 108 -12.72 -7.14 -11.28
C SER A 108 -13.05 -5.70 -11.65
N GLN A 109 -14.29 -5.29 -11.35
CA GLN A 109 -14.71 -3.91 -11.60
C GLN A 109 -13.98 -2.93 -10.69
N VAL A 110 -13.64 -3.36 -9.47
CA VAL A 110 -12.93 -2.50 -8.51
C VAL A 110 -11.48 -2.31 -8.91
N TYR A 111 -10.80 -3.35 -9.40
CA TYR A 111 -9.46 -3.23 -9.96
C TYR A 111 -9.46 -2.29 -11.19
N ALA A 112 -10.37 -2.50 -12.13
CA ALA A 112 -10.48 -1.65 -13.31
C ALA A 112 -10.75 -0.19 -12.94
N GLY A 113 -11.67 0.06 -12.00
CA GLY A 113 -11.97 1.39 -11.49
C GLY A 113 -10.77 2.04 -10.78
N PHE A 114 -10.00 1.27 -10.00
CA PHE A 114 -8.76 1.75 -9.40
C PHE A 114 -7.75 2.15 -10.48
N GLN A 115 -7.51 1.28 -11.46
CA GLN A 115 -6.60 1.56 -12.58
C GLN A 115 -7.02 2.82 -13.34
N ILE A 116 -8.31 2.98 -13.65
CA ILE A 116 -8.85 4.19 -14.30
C ILE A 116 -8.60 5.42 -13.43
N GLY A 117 -8.92 5.38 -12.14
CA GLY A 117 -8.70 6.54 -11.25
C GLY A 117 -7.24 6.94 -11.13
N VAL A 118 -6.31 5.97 -11.09
CA VAL A 118 -4.87 6.28 -11.15
C VAL A 118 -4.49 6.86 -12.51
N SER A 119 -5.06 6.33 -13.59
CA SER A 119 -4.82 6.80 -14.95
C SER A 119 -5.23 8.25 -15.10
N GLU A 120 -6.42 8.62 -14.65
CA GLU A 120 -6.93 10.00 -14.67
C GLU A 120 -6.07 10.96 -13.86
N LEU A 121 -5.54 10.49 -12.72
CA LEU A 121 -4.62 11.29 -11.88
C LEU A 121 -3.27 11.54 -12.57
N LEU A 122 -2.77 10.55 -13.32
CA LEU A 122 -1.48 10.62 -14.01
C LEU A 122 -1.61 11.22 -15.42
N TYR A 123 -2.81 11.24 -16.02
CA TYR A 123 -3.07 11.70 -17.38
C TYR A 123 -2.55 13.12 -17.69
N PRO A 124 -2.67 14.12 -16.79
CA PRO A 124 -2.11 15.46 -17.03
C PRO A 124 -0.58 15.46 -17.21
N LEU A 125 0.11 14.41 -16.73
CA LEU A 125 1.55 14.21 -16.93
C LEU A 125 1.85 13.57 -18.30
N ASP A 126 0.90 12.83 -18.87
CA ASP A 126 1.03 12.14 -20.17
C ASP A 126 0.79 13.09 -21.36
N GLU A 127 -0.05 14.13 -21.20
CA GLU A 127 -0.18 15.21 -22.19
C GLU A 127 1.17 15.92 -22.46
N TRP A 128 2.09 15.90 -21.48
CA TRP A 128 3.45 16.42 -21.63
C TRP A 128 4.39 15.48 -22.42
N VAL A 129 4.06 14.19 -22.55
CA VAL A 129 4.98 13.15 -23.06
C VAL A 129 4.54 12.50 -24.40
N ARG A 130 3.31 12.73 -24.87
CA ARG A 130 2.80 12.29 -26.20
C ARG A 130 3.14 10.84 -26.58
N SER A 131 2.43 9.84 -26.05
CA SER A 131 1.90 8.71 -26.84
C SER A 131 1.24 7.63 -25.96
N GLY A 132 0.11 7.07 -26.41
CA GLY A 132 -0.64 6.04 -25.67
C GLY A 132 0.09 4.72 -25.38
N ALA A 133 1.27 4.47 -25.96
CA ALA A 133 2.14 3.34 -25.59
C ALA A 133 2.86 3.56 -24.24
N VAL A 134 2.93 4.81 -23.78
CA VAL A 134 3.53 5.20 -22.51
C VAL A 134 2.67 4.73 -21.33
N PHE A 135 1.35 4.60 -21.50
CA PHE A 135 0.42 4.22 -20.43
C PHE A 135 0.74 2.86 -19.78
N GLY A 136 0.82 1.78 -20.58
CA GLY A 136 1.14 0.45 -20.05
C GLY A 136 2.51 0.43 -19.38
N SER A 137 3.44 1.23 -19.89
CA SER A 137 4.78 1.38 -19.32
C SER A 137 4.77 2.16 -18.00
N VAL A 138 4.00 3.24 -17.90
CA VAL A 138 3.82 4.06 -16.69
C VAL A 138 3.08 3.26 -15.61
N TRP A 139 2.06 2.50 -15.99
CA TRP A 139 1.35 1.61 -15.10
C TRP A 139 2.27 0.53 -14.56
N THR A 140 3.03 -0.15 -15.42
CA THR A 140 4.03 -1.15 -15.00
C THR A 140 5.12 -0.55 -14.12
N LEU A 141 5.59 0.66 -14.45
CA LEU A 141 6.59 1.38 -13.66
C LEU A 141 6.02 1.78 -12.29
N PHE A 142 4.79 2.28 -12.24
CA PHE A 142 4.08 2.59 -11.00
C PHE A 142 3.94 1.35 -10.13
N GLN A 143 3.45 0.24 -10.69
CA GLN A 143 3.32 -1.03 -9.98
C GLN A 143 4.66 -1.50 -9.43
N GLY A 144 5.72 -1.42 -10.24
CA GLY A 144 7.08 -1.78 -9.86
C GLY A 144 7.60 -0.91 -8.70
N VAL A 145 7.54 0.41 -8.85
CA VAL A 145 8.01 1.36 -7.83
C VAL A 145 7.19 1.24 -6.55
N ALA A 146 5.86 1.19 -6.65
CA ALA A 146 4.98 1.07 -5.49
C ALA A 146 5.21 -0.24 -4.73
N SER A 147 5.43 -1.35 -5.45
CA SER A 147 5.73 -2.64 -4.85
C SER A 147 7.12 -2.67 -4.22
N VAL A 148 8.14 -2.13 -4.89
CA VAL A 148 9.51 -2.05 -4.36
C VAL A 148 9.58 -1.13 -3.15
N VAL A 149 8.99 0.06 -3.20
CA VAL A 149 8.94 1.00 -2.08
C VAL A 149 8.15 0.42 -0.92
N GLY A 150 6.98 -0.18 -1.20
CA GLY A 150 6.17 -0.90 -0.22
C GLY A 150 6.96 -2.03 0.46
N PHE A 151 7.64 -2.86 -0.33
CA PHE A 151 8.44 -3.99 0.13
C PHE A 151 9.69 -3.57 0.92
N ILE A 152 10.44 -2.56 0.46
CA ILE A 152 11.62 -2.06 1.19
C ILE A 152 11.18 -1.43 2.51
N SER A 153 10.08 -0.66 2.51
CA SER A 153 9.53 -0.06 3.73
C SER A 153 9.03 -1.14 4.69
N ALA A 154 8.39 -2.19 4.19
CA ALA A 154 8.00 -3.38 4.93
C ALA A 154 9.20 -4.07 5.57
N LEU A 155 10.21 -4.42 4.77
CA LEU A 155 11.40 -5.14 5.20
C LEU A 155 12.17 -4.34 6.26
N SER A 156 12.30 -3.02 6.07
CA SER A 156 12.96 -2.14 7.04
C SER A 156 12.25 -2.10 8.40
N ASN A 157 10.91 -2.27 8.42
CA ASN A 157 10.12 -2.28 9.66
C ASN A 157 10.03 -3.67 10.30
N ILE A 158 10.04 -4.73 9.50
CA ILE A 158 9.93 -6.12 9.96
C ILE A 158 11.30 -6.67 10.37
N TRP A 159 12.39 -6.17 9.80
CA TRP A 159 13.75 -6.61 10.10
C TRP A 159 14.09 -6.61 11.61
N PRO A 160 13.79 -5.57 12.40
CA PRO A 160 14.04 -5.60 13.86
C PRO A 160 13.20 -6.64 14.60
N LEU A 161 11.98 -6.91 14.13
CA LEU A 161 11.08 -7.93 14.69
C LEU A 161 11.60 -9.34 14.37
N LEU A 162 12.01 -9.59 13.13
CA LEU A 162 12.66 -10.84 12.73
C LEU A 162 13.96 -11.05 13.49
N ARG A 163 14.80 -10.01 13.62
CA ARG A 163 16.02 -10.09 14.44
C ARG A 163 15.72 -10.47 15.88
N ARG A 164 14.61 -9.99 16.45
CA ARG A 164 14.20 -10.31 17.83
C ARG A 164 13.64 -11.72 17.94
N ALA A 165 12.89 -12.18 16.95
CA ALA A 165 12.33 -13.53 16.91
C ALA A 165 13.39 -14.60 16.68
N PHE A 166 14.39 -14.33 15.83
CA PHE A 166 15.51 -15.24 15.55
C PHE A 166 16.73 -15.01 16.46
N GLY A 167 16.79 -13.88 17.14
CA GLY A 167 17.83 -13.52 18.11
C GLY A 167 17.27 -13.51 19.52
N ALA A 168 16.65 -14.61 19.95
CA ALA A 168 16.45 -14.88 21.36
C ALA A 168 17.84 -14.89 22.02
N GLU A 169 18.23 -13.76 22.62
CA GLU A 169 19.33 -13.77 23.58
C GLU A 169 18.97 -14.82 24.65
N PRO A 170 19.85 -15.80 24.93
CA PRO A 170 19.65 -16.65 26.08
C PRO A 170 19.58 -15.70 27.27
N ALA A 171 18.46 -15.74 28.00
CA ALA A 171 18.40 -15.12 29.31
C ALA A 171 19.58 -15.69 30.10
N THR A 172 20.60 -14.86 30.36
CA THR A 172 21.60 -15.16 31.37
C THR A 172 20.85 -15.26 32.68
N ALA A 173 20.56 -16.50 33.06
CA ALA A 173 20.06 -16.86 34.38
C ALA A 173 21.04 -16.29 35.42
N LEU A 174 20.57 -15.33 36.19
CA LEU A 174 21.14 -14.99 37.50
C LEU A 174 20.42 -15.84 38.55
#